data_AF-A0A067R0N8-F1
#
_entry.id   AF-A0A067R0N8-F1
#
_cell.length_a   1.000
_cell.length_b   1.000
_cell.length_c   1.000
_cell.angle_alpha   90.00
_cell.angle_beta   90.00
_cell.angle_gamma   90.00
#
_symmetry.space_group_name_H-M   'P 1'
#
loop_
_entity.id
_entity.type
_entity.pdbx_description
1 polymer ?
#
loop_
_entity_poly.entity_id
_entity_poly.type
_entity_poly.pdbx_seq_one_letter_code
_entity_poly.pdbx_strand_id
1 'polypeptide(L)'
;MNSSVNEEHVVNNILAVNLKLLKLLGLWQGHTASFKFSWAIKLFIFYRWALLIIMYLHTATEYLDIVFTWGDLENLAATGSVTLIYTTCIMKQTVFLLFEKRLQDLVHSLRSGNLATSLRWTKQHFEILHIADRRAQAASWRYYYLCIGTIISFFITSIISSYGTAFGLEGFSQGNQTVKTLVFKAWFPFDIQQSGYFEIAFCFQIITCTMGPAINVGMDTLLVSVIINCCGEFRVLKYSLRTIRERAEELLASEKSFREENLSVSEMIQSKENVRTEQAGVLTVDIGCNEIFSNSQNNKNLGQEVHFSQEDLDLKSNICLVECIQHHQLILE
;
A
#
# COMPACT_ATOMS: atom_id res chain seq x y z
N MET A 1 1.92 23.97 -8.05
CA MET A 1 3.18 23.25 -8.32
C MET A 1 3.65 22.36 -7.15
N ASN A 2 3.39 22.71 -5.88
CA ASN A 2 3.62 21.81 -4.73
C ASN A 2 2.51 20.75 -4.48
N SER A 3 1.33 20.87 -5.10
CA SER A 3 0.24 19.90 -4.93
C SER A 3 0.50 18.61 -5.70
N SER A 4 0.90 18.71 -6.97
CA SER A 4 1.16 17.55 -7.84
C SER A 4 2.27 16.64 -7.34
N VAL A 5 3.34 17.21 -6.75
CA VAL A 5 4.46 16.44 -6.16
C VAL A 5 4.03 15.71 -4.89
N ASN A 6 3.15 16.30 -4.08
CA ASN A 6 2.59 15.65 -2.90
C ASN A 6 1.58 14.56 -3.28
N GLU A 7 0.80 14.74 -4.34
CA GLU A 7 -0.20 13.79 -4.83
C GLU A 7 0.46 12.54 -5.43
N GLU A 8 1.51 12.70 -6.24
CA GLU A 8 2.29 11.59 -6.80
C GLU A 8 3.05 10.81 -5.71
N HIS A 9 3.48 11.49 -4.63
CA HIS A 9 4.11 10.87 -3.48
C HIS A 9 3.14 10.09 -2.58
N VAL A 10 1.89 10.55 -2.44
CA VAL A 10 0.85 9.84 -1.66
C VAL A 10 0.49 8.53 -2.35
N VAL A 11 0.22 8.57 -3.65
CA VAL A 11 -0.15 7.38 -4.43
C VAL A 11 0.98 6.35 -4.45
N ASN A 12 2.25 6.79 -4.56
CA ASN A 12 3.40 5.89 -4.57
C ASN A 12 3.73 5.21 -3.22
N ASN A 13 3.23 5.73 -2.10
CA ASN A 13 3.46 5.15 -0.78
C ASN A 13 2.39 4.14 -0.35
N ILE A 14 1.28 4.08 -1.08
CA ILE A 14 0.21 3.11 -0.84
C ILE A 14 0.77 1.69 -0.92
N LEU A 15 0.50 0.88 0.11
CA LEU A 15 0.97 -0.52 0.27
C LEU A 15 2.50 -0.71 0.32
N ALA A 16 3.31 0.36 0.32
CA ALA A 16 4.75 0.26 0.14
C ALA A 16 5.45 -0.62 1.18
N VAL A 17 4.99 -0.57 2.44
CA VAL A 17 5.52 -1.37 3.55
C VAL A 17 5.32 -2.87 3.28
N ASN A 18 4.11 -3.27 2.91
CA ASN A 18 3.76 -4.68 2.67
C ASN A 18 4.48 -5.22 1.43
N LEU A 19 4.58 -4.41 0.37
CA LEU A 19 5.30 -4.79 -0.85
C LEU A 19 6.81 -4.95 -0.62
N LYS A 20 7.42 -4.11 0.22
CA LYS A 20 8.83 -4.25 0.62
C LYS A 20 9.04 -5.56 1.39
N LEU A 21 8.16 -5.88 2.34
CA LEU A 21 8.22 -7.14 3.07
C LEU A 21 8.06 -8.34 2.14
N LEU A 22 7.04 -8.36 1.28
CA LEU A 22 6.82 -9.46 0.34
C LEU A 22 7.97 -9.63 -0.67
N LYS A 23 8.63 -8.53 -1.05
CA LYS A 23 9.85 -8.59 -1.87
C LYS A 23 11.01 -9.25 -1.12
N LEU A 24 11.21 -8.91 0.16
CA LEU A 24 12.21 -9.57 1.01
C LEU A 24 11.94 -11.07 1.16
N LEU A 25 10.66 -11.45 1.26
CA LEU A 25 10.21 -12.84 1.41
C LEU A 25 10.17 -13.63 0.10
N GLY A 26 10.61 -13.04 -1.01
CA GLY A 26 10.65 -13.71 -2.32
C GLY A 26 9.29 -13.86 -3.00
N LEU A 27 8.23 -13.27 -2.46
CA LEU A 27 6.87 -13.37 -2.97
C LEU A 27 6.52 -12.28 -4.00
N TRP A 28 7.22 -11.15 -3.95
CA TRP A 28 6.93 -10.01 -4.83
C TRP A 28 8.13 -9.65 -5.70
N GLN A 29 8.07 -10.00 -6.99
CA GLN A 29 9.11 -9.65 -7.95
C GLN A 29 9.12 -8.15 -8.34
N GLY A 30 8.03 -7.42 -8.09
CA GLY A 30 7.84 -6.05 -8.56
C GLY A 30 7.84 -5.95 -10.09
N HIS A 31 7.63 -4.75 -10.64
CA HIS A 31 7.74 -4.57 -12.08
C HIS A 31 9.21 -4.79 -12.49
N THR A 32 9.43 -5.86 -13.25
CA THR A 32 10.74 -6.43 -13.61
C THR A 32 11.64 -5.44 -14.37
N ALA A 33 11.09 -4.31 -14.83
CA ALA A 33 11.78 -3.20 -15.49
C ALA A 33 12.88 -2.52 -14.64
N SER A 34 12.89 -2.69 -13.31
CA SER A 34 13.91 -2.08 -12.44
C SER A 34 15.24 -2.83 -12.44
N PHE A 35 15.28 -4.11 -12.82
CA PHE A 35 16.52 -4.89 -12.77
C PHE A 35 17.25 -4.80 -14.11
N LYS A 36 18.28 -3.93 -14.16
CA LYS A 36 19.17 -3.79 -15.33
C LYS A 36 19.96 -5.08 -15.66
N PHE A 37 19.98 -6.06 -14.76
CA PHE A 37 20.82 -7.25 -14.84
C PHE A 37 20.01 -8.55 -14.85
N SER A 38 20.18 -9.34 -15.91
CA SER A 38 19.50 -10.64 -16.11
C SER A 38 19.80 -11.67 -15.00
N TRP A 39 20.99 -11.64 -14.39
CA TRP A 39 21.37 -12.59 -13.34
C TRP A 39 20.66 -12.35 -12.00
N ALA A 40 20.39 -11.10 -11.63
CA ALA A 40 19.70 -10.77 -10.38
C ALA A 40 18.26 -11.30 -10.36
N ILE A 41 17.58 -11.26 -11.52
CA ILE A 41 16.24 -11.82 -11.69
C ILE A 41 16.29 -13.35 -11.53
N LYS A 42 17.26 -14.02 -12.16
CA LYS A 42 17.43 -15.48 -12.02
C LYS A 42 17.70 -15.89 -10.57
N LEU A 43 18.52 -15.12 -9.85
CA LEU A 43 18.81 -15.35 -8.43
C LEU A 43 17.57 -15.17 -7.56
N PHE A 44 16.75 -14.15 -7.83
CA PHE A 44 15.50 -13.93 -7.11
C PHE A 44 14.50 -15.08 -7.34
N ILE A 45 14.37 -15.55 -8.58
CA ILE A 45 13.52 -16.71 -8.92
C ILE A 45 14.02 -17.97 -8.19
N PHE A 46 15.33 -18.20 -8.19
CA PHE A 46 15.93 -19.32 -7.47
C PHE A 46 15.63 -19.24 -5.96
N TYR A 47 15.86 -18.07 -5.34
CA TYR A 47 15.57 -17.82 -3.93
C TYR A 47 14.10 -18.09 -3.60
N ARG A 48 13.17 -17.63 -4.44
CA ARG A 48 11.73 -17.88 -4.27
C ARG A 48 11.39 -19.36 -4.23
N TRP A 49 11.88 -20.14 -5.21
CA TRP A 49 11.62 -21.58 -5.27
C TRP A 49 12.31 -22.33 -4.13
N ALA A 50 13.53 -21.93 -3.75
CA ALA A 50 14.24 -22.50 -2.62
C ALA A 50 13.46 -22.30 -1.32
N LEU A 51 12.94 -21.09 -1.06
CA LEU A 51 12.08 -20.82 0.08
C LEU A 51 10.81 -21.67 0.09
N LEU A 52 10.13 -21.79 -1.05
CA LEU A 52 8.93 -22.61 -1.16
C LEU A 52 9.25 -24.09 -0.81
N ILE A 53 10.32 -24.64 -1.37
CA ILE A 53 10.75 -26.02 -1.10
C ILE A 53 11.09 -26.21 0.38
N ILE A 54 11.81 -25.28 0.99
CA ILE A 54 12.15 -25.32 2.43
C ILE A 54 10.89 -25.35 3.28
N MET A 55 9.88 -24.55 2.96
CA MET A 55 8.61 -24.51 3.67
C MET A 55 7.84 -25.84 3.55
N TYR A 56 7.74 -26.40 2.33
CA TYR A 56 7.12 -27.71 2.12
C TYR A 56 7.85 -28.83 2.85
N LEU A 57 9.19 -28.81 2.82
CA LEU A 57 10.01 -29.80 3.53
C LEU A 57 9.78 -29.71 5.04
N HIS A 58 9.75 -28.50 5.60
CA HIS A 58 9.46 -28.31 7.02
C HIS A 58 8.09 -28.86 7.41
N THR A 59 7.04 -28.51 6.67
CA THR A 59 5.69 -29.04 6.93
C THR A 59 5.64 -30.57 6.82
N ALA A 60 6.38 -31.17 5.86
CA ALA A 60 6.48 -32.63 5.77
C ALA A 60 7.16 -33.24 7.00
N THR A 61 8.22 -32.63 7.54
CA THR A 61 8.87 -33.11 8.77
C THR A 61 7.96 -33.05 10.00
N GLU A 62 7.07 -32.06 10.09
CA GLU A 62 6.07 -31.97 11.16
C GLU A 62 4.97 -33.03 11.01
N TYR A 63 4.50 -33.29 9.79
CA TYR A 63 3.55 -34.37 9.54
C TYR A 63 4.14 -35.75 9.89
N LEU A 64 5.41 -35.99 9.56
CA LEU A 64 6.09 -37.22 9.95
C LEU A 64 6.20 -37.36 11.47
N ASP A 65 6.49 -36.28 12.20
CA ASP A 65 6.52 -36.26 13.66
C ASP A 65 5.17 -36.69 14.27
N ILE A 66 4.07 -36.17 13.73
CA ILE A 66 2.71 -36.53 14.14
C ILE A 66 2.41 -38.02 13.88
N VAL A 67 2.83 -38.54 12.73
CA VAL A 67 2.62 -39.95 12.37
C VAL A 67 3.44 -40.88 13.27
N PHE A 68 4.68 -40.52 13.60
CA PHE A 68 5.54 -41.34 14.46
C PHE A 68 5.17 -41.26 15.93
N THR A 69 4.66 -40.12 16.39
CA THR A 69 4.22 -39.88 17.78
C THR A 69 2.73 -40.19 17.95
N TRP A 70 2.15 -40.97 17.03
CA TRP A 70 0.73 -41.31 17.04
C TRP A 70 0.33 -42.02 18.34
N GLY A 71 -0.73 -41.53 18.97
CA GLY A 71 -1.25 -42.06 20.24
C GLY A 71 -0.98 -41.17 21.45
N ASP A 72 -0.05 -40.20 21.34
CA ASP A 72 0.13 -39.17 22.36
C ASP A 72 -0.74 -37.94 22.02
N LEU A 73 -1.87 -37.83 22.71
CA LEU A 73 -2.87 -36.79 22.43
C LEU A 73 -2.38 -35.38 22.80
N GLU A 74 -1.51 -35.25 23.79
CA GLU A 74 -0.96 -33.97 24.23
C GLU A 74 0.05 -33.45 23.20
N ASN A 75 0.97 -34.31 22.76
CA ASN A 75 1.91 -33.99 21.69
C ASN A 75 1.21 -33.74 20.35
N LEU A 76 0.16 -34.49 20.04
CA LEU A 76 -0.67 -34.26 18.86
C LEU A 76 -1.33 -32.87 18.89
N ALA A 77 -1.90 -32.47 20.03
CA ALA A 77 -2.57 -31.16 20.14
C ALA A 77 -1.57 -30.00 20.00
N ALA A 78 -0.40 -30.11 20.66
CA ALA A 78 0.64 -29.09 20.58
C ALA A 78 1.24 -29.00 19.17
N THR A 79 1.79 -30.10 18.64
CA THR A 79 2.46 -30.13 17.34
C THR A 79 1.47 -29.93 16.18
N GLY A 80 0.28 -30.56 16.26
CA GLY A 80 -0.75 -30.47 15.22
C GLY A 80 -1.24 -29.05 14.98
N SER A 81 -1.33 -28.22 16.02
CA SER A 81 -1.70 -26.80 15.85
C SER A 81 -0.69 -26.04 14.98
N VAL A 82 0.60 -26.29 15.19
CA VAL A 82 1.71 -25.67 14.43
C VAL A 82 1.71 -26.19 13.00
N THR A 83 1.57 -27.50 12.81
CA THR A 83 1.51 -28.12 11.47
C THR A 83 0.35 -27.57 10.64
N LEU A 84 -0.82 -27.33 11.25
CA LEU A 84 -1.97 -26.72 10.56
C LEU A 84 -1.70 -25.27 10.14
N ILE A 85 -1.00 -24.50 10.96
CA ILE A 85 -0.59 -23.12 10.63
C ILE A 85 0.36 -23.15 9.42
N TYR A 86 1.39 -24.00 9.44
CA TYR A 86 2.32 -24.14 8.32
C TYR A 86 1.65 -24.67 7.05
N THR A 87 0.71 -25.61 7.18
CA THR A 87 -0.10 -26.12 6.08
C THR A 87 -0.92 -25.01 5.43
N THR A 88 -1.58 -24.17 6.24
CA THR A 88 -2.30 -23.00 5.75
C THR A 88 -1.36 -22.00 5.08
N CYS A 89 -0.16 -21.81 5.63
CA CYS A 89 0.87 -20.93 5.08
C CYS A 89 1.31 -21.38 3.68
N ILE A 90 1.68 -22.65 3.50
CA ILE A 90 2.10 -23.19 2.18
C ILE A 90 0.96 -23.19 1.16
N MET A 91 -0.29 -23.44 1.59
CA MET A 91 -1.47 -23.35 0.73
C MET A 91 -1.67 -21.91 0.25
N LYS A 92 -1.69 -20.92 1.16
CA LYS A 92 -1.78 -19.50 0.84
C LYS A 92 -0.63 -19.07 -0.07
N GLN A 93 0.59 -19.47 0.24
CA GLN A 93 1.79 -19.14 -0.54
C GLN A 93 1.68 -19.69 -1.98
N THR A 94 1.21 -20.92 -2.14
CA THR A 94 1.00 -21.53 -3.45
C THR A 94 -0.08 -20.77 -4.24
N VAL A 95 -1.23 -20.47 -3.61
CA VAL A 95 -2.31 -19.69 -4.23
C VAL A 95 -1.82 -18.29 -4.63
N PHE A 96 -1.06 -17.62 -3.76
CA PHE A 96 -0.47 -16.32 -4.03
C PHE A 96 0.41 -16.33 -5.28
N LEU A 97 1.25 -17.36 -5.42
CA LEU A 97 2.13 -17.53 -6.58
C LEU A 97 1.36 -17.89 -7.86
N LEU A 98 0.28 -18.68 -7.77
CA LEU A 98 -0.56 -19.03 -8.91
C LEU A 98 -1.30 -17.80 -9.48
N PHE A 99 -1.77 -16.91 -8.60
CA PHE A 99 -2.52 -15.70 -8.98
C PHE A 99 -1.67 -14.42 -8.96
N GLU A 100 -0.33 -14.56 -8.97
CA GLU A 100 0.61 -13.45 -8.83
C GLU A 100 0.34 -12.31 -9.82
N LYS A 101 0.08 -12.63 -11.10
CA LYS A 101 -0.20 -11.63 -12.14
C LYS A 101 -1.42 -10.78 -11.80
N ARG A 102 -2.54 -11.45 -11.49
CA ARG A 102 -3.80 -10.76 -11.14
C ARG A 102 -3.63 -9.90 -9.89
N LEU A 103 -2.87 -10.37 -8.91
CA LEU A 103 -2.59 -9.60 -7.70
C LEU A 103 -1.68 -8.39 -7.99
N GLN A 104 -0.70 -8.54 -8.87
CA GLN A 104 0.14 -7.44 -9.35
C GLN A 104 -0.68 -6.39 -10.10
N ASP A 105 -1.59 -6.81 -10.97
CA ASP A 105 -2.48 -5.92 -11.71
C ASP A 105 -3.42 -5.15 -10.76
N LEU A 106 -3.98 -5.83 -9.74
CA LEU A 106 -4.83 -5.20 -8.72
C LEU A 106 -4.07 -4.16 -7.90
N VAL A 107 -2.88 -4.52 -7.39
CA VAL A 107 -2.04 -3.60 -6.61
C VAL A 107 -1.56 -2.44 -7.49
N HIS A 108 -1.24 -2.71 -8.76
CA HIS A 108 -0.84 -1.67 -9.69
C HIS A 108 -2.01 -0.73 -9.99
N SER A 109 -3.23 -1.23 -10.18
CA SER A 109 -4.41 -0.40 -10.43
C SER A 109 -4.68 0.56 -9.26
N LEU A 110 -4.60 0.06 -8.01
CA LEU A 110 -4.70 0.90 -6.81
C LEU A 110 -3.59 1.94 -6.69
N ARG A 111 -2.38 1.64 -7.18
CA ARG A 111 -1.19 2.51 -7.07
C ARG A 111 -0.92 3.36 -8.32
N SER A 112 -1.58 3.10 -9.43
CA SER A 112 -1.36 3.81 -10.70
C SER A 112 -1.95 5.22 -10.70
N GLY A 113 -2.83 5.53 -9.73
CA GLY A 113 -3.58 6.77 -9.73
C GLY A 113 -4.67 6.82 -10.81
N ASN A 114 -4.90 5.75 -11.58
CA ASN A 114 -5.98 5.69 -12.57
C ASN A 114 -7.34 5.99 -11.93
N LEU A 115 -7.58 5.47 -10.73
CA LEU A 115 -8.77 5.78 -9.93
C LEU A 115 -8.87 7.29 -9.61
N ALA A 116 -7.74 7.94 -9.36
CA ALA A 116 -7.70 9.38 -9.12
C ALA A 116 -8.04 10.22 -10.37
N THR A 117 -7.77 9.70 -11.57
CA THR A 117 -8.07 10.43 -12.83
C THR A 117 -9.55 10.48 -13.20
N SER A 118 -10.37 9.60 -12.63
CA SER A 118 -11.81 9.49 -12.96
C SER A 118 -12.71 10.53 -12.27
N LEU A 119 -12.17 11.28 -11.32
CA LEU A 119 -12.85 12.43 -10.72
C LEU A 119 -11.97 13.67 -10.77
N ARG A 120 -12.61 14.83 -10.62
CA ARG A 120 -11.92 16.04 -10.16
C ARG A 120 -11.74 15.97 -8.64
N TRP A 121 -10.54 15.57 -8.19
CA TRP A 121 -10.24 15.44 -6.77
C TRP A 121 -10.02 16.80 -6.13
N THR A 122 -10.71 17.02 -5.01
CA THR A 122 -10.38 18.09 -4.04
C THR A 122 -9.54 17.54 -2.89
N LYS A 123 -8.98 18.43 -2.07
CA LYS A 123 -8.15 18.07 -0.90
C LYS A 123 -8.83 17.04 0.03
N GLN A 124 -10.16 17.12 0.15
CA GLN A 124 -10.97 16.21 0.96
C GLN A 124 -10.94 14.77 0.43
N HIS A 125 -10.92 14.57 -0.90
CA HIS A 125 -10.83 13.23 -1.49
C HIS A 125 -9.47 12.58 -1.13
N PHE A 126 -8.39 13.35 -1.25
CA PHE A 126 -7.04 12.90 -0.84
C PHE A 126 -6.95 12.62 0.67
N GLU A 127 -7.61 13.43 1.50
CA GLU A 127 -7.65 13.20 2.95
C GLU A 127 -8.34 11.87 3.30
N ILE A 128 -9.46 11.55 2.66
CA ILE A 128 -10.17 10.29 2.85
C ILE A 128 -9.26 9.10 2.50
N LEU A 129 -8.59 9.16 1.36
CA LEU A 129 -7.69 8.09 0.92
C LEU A 129 -6.45 7.98 1.82
N HIS A 130 -5.87 9.10 2.24
CA HIS A 130 -4.74 9.12 3.17
C HIS A 130 -5.10 8.53 4.53
N ILE A 131 -6.31 8.77 5.04
CA ILE A 131 -6.81 8.15 6.26
C ILE A 131 -6.95 6.62 6.09
N ALA A 132 -7.43 6.16 4.93
CA ALA A 132 -7.52 4.73 4.63
C ALA A 132 -6.14 4.08 4.60
N ASP A 133 -5.19 4.67 3.88
CA ASP A 133 -3.82 4.14 3.78
C ASP A 133 -3.11 4.14 5.13
N ARG A 134 -3.24 5.22 5.92
CA ARG A 134 -2.68 5.27 7.29
C ARG A 134 -3.26 4.17 8.18
N ARG A 135 -4.55 3.83 8.03
CA ARG A 135 -5.17 2.70 8.76
C ARG A 135 -4.61 1.36 8.30
N ALA A 136 -4.43 1.17 6.99
CA ALA A 136 -3.83 -0.04 6.42
C ALA A 136 -2.38 -0.24 6.91
N GLN A 137 -1.56 0.81 6.89
CA GLN A 137 -0.20 0.78 7.40
C GLN A 137 -0.16 0.52 8.91
N ALA A 138 -1.02 1.17 9.70
CA ALA A 138 -1.07 0.96 11.14
C ALA A 138 -1.49 -0.47 11.50
N ALA A 139 -2.46 -1.06 10.78
CA ALA A 139 -2.86 -2.45 10.95
C ALA A 139 -1.69 -3.41 10.62
N SER A 140 -0.98 -3.14 9.52
CA SER A 140 0.16 -3.95 9.09
C SER A 140 1.31 -3.89 10.12
N TRP A 141 1.70 -2.70 10.57
CA TRP A 141 2.74 -2.54 11.60
C TRP A 141 2.38 -3.23 12.91
N ARG A 142 1.14 -3.10 13.40
CA ARG A 142 0.69 -3.80 14.61
C ARG A 142 0.85 -5.31 14.45
N TYR A 143 0.46 -5.86 13.30
CA TYR A 143 0.59 -7.30 13.07
C TYR A 143 2.05 -7.74 12.94
N TYR A 144 2.92 -6.92 12.34
CA TYR A 144 4.36 -7.18 12.26
C TYR A 144 5.03 -7.18 13.63
N TYR A 145 4.70 -6.22 14.51
CA TYR A 145 5.22 -6.23 15.88
C TYR A 145 4.78 -7.47 16.66
N LEU A 146 3.53 -7.92 16.50
CA LEU A 146 3.06 -9.17 17.09
C LEU A 146 3.84 -10.37 16.54
N CYS A 147 4.04 -10.44 15.22
CA CYS A 147 4.82 -11.51 14.58
C CYS A 147 6.26 -11.54 15.12
N ILE A 148 6.94 -10.40 15.18
CA ILE A 148 8.31 -10.30 15.70
C ILE A 148 8.34 -10.75 17.17
N GLY A 149 7.37 -10.31 17.99
CA GLY A 149 7.24 -10.76 19.38
C GLY A 149 7.09 -12.28 19.49
N THR A 150 6.24 -12.89 18.66
CA THR A 150 6.07 -14.36 18.65
C THR A 150 7.36 -15.08 18.26
N ILE A 151 8.04 -14.63 17.20
CA ILE A 151 9.31 -15.23 16.75
C ILE A 151 10.37 -15.15 17.87
N ILE A 152 10.51 -13.97 18.50
CA ILE A 152 11.44 -13.79 19.62
C ILE A 152 11.08 -14.73 20.77
N SER A 153 9.79 -14.88 21.10
CA SER A 153 9.37 -15.79 22.18
C SER A 153 9.73 -17.24 21.89
N PHE A 154 9.52 -17.73 20.66
CA PHE A 154 9.92 -19.08 20.24
C PHE A 154 11.43 -19.29 20.34
N PHE A 155 12.23 -18.30 19.92
CA PHE A 155 13.69 -18.38 20.03
C PHE A 155 14.16 -18.40 21.48
N ILE A 156 13.61 -17.55 22.34
CA ILE A 156 13.95 -17.54 23.78
C ILE A 156 13.62 -18.89 24.41
N THR A 157 12.42 -19.44 24.16
CA THR A 157 12.02 -20.76 24.69
C THR A 157 12.95 -21.87 24.20
N SER A 158 13.33 -21.87 22.93
CA SER A 158 14.24 -22.88 22.37
C SER A 158 15.66 -22.78 22.95
N ILE A 159 16.20 -21.55 23.10
CA ILE A 159 17.53 -21.33 23.70
C ILE A 159 17.54 -21.75 25.16
N ILE A 160 16.52 -21.38 25.95
CA ILE A 160 16.42 -21.77 27.36
C ILE A 160 16.26 -23.30 27.48
N SER A 161 15.45 -23.93 26.64
CA SER A 161 15.25 -25.38 26.69
C SER A 161 16.53 -26.16 26.35
N SER A 162 17.30 -25.71 25.35
CA SER A 162 18.53 -26.38 24.90
C SER A 162 19.78 -26.04 25.70
N TYR A 163 19.91 -24.79 26.18
CA TYR A 163 21.13 -24.28 26.81
C TYR A 163 20.90 -23.70 28.21
N GLY A 164 19.69 -23.79 28.76
CA GLY A 164 19.32 -23.16 30.04
C GLY A 164 20.26 -23.53 31.18
N THR A 165 20.70 -24.79 31.25
CA THR A 165 21.63 -25.27 32.27
C THR A 165 23.01 -24.59 32.21
N ALA A 166 23.47 -24.19 31.01
CA ALA A 166 24.71 -23.43 30.85
C ALA A 166 24.59 -21.98 31.35
N PHE A 167 23.36 -21.45 31.41
CA PHE A 167 23.03 -20.12 31.92
C PHE A 167 22.53 -20.14 33.37
N GLY A 168 22.57 -21.29 34.06
CA GLY A 168 22.05 -21.44 35.43
C GLY A 168 20.52 -21.43 35.53
N LEU A 169 19.81 -21.70 34.42
CA LEU A 169 18.36 -21.86 34.35
C LEU A 169 17.98 -23.34 34.23
N GLU A 170 16.73 -23.68 34.56
CA GLU A 170 16.18 -25.03 34.36
C GLU A 170 16.02 -25.32 32.85
N GLY A 171 16.99 -26.03 32.27
CA GLY A 171 16.88 -26.59 30.92
C GLY A 171 16.14 -27.93 30.92
N PHE A 172 15.82 -28.45 29.74
CA PHE A 172 15.21 -29.77 29.63
C PHE A 172 16.27 -30.86 29.85
N SER A 173 16.21 -31.54 31.00
CA SER A 173 17.12 -32.63 31.36
C SER A 173 16.38 -33.96 31.41
N GLN A 174 16.98 -34.99 30.82
CA GLN A 174 16.52 -36.37 30.95
C GLN A 174 17.61 -37.15 31.68
N GLY A 175 17.45 -37.28 33.01
CA GLY A 175 18.50 -37.81 33.88
C GLY A 175 19.67 -36.84 34.04
N ASN A 176 20.90 -37.34 33.93
CA ASN A 176 22.13 -36.54 34.08
C ASN A 176 22.57 -35.81 32.79
N GLN A 177 21.79 -35.89 31.71
CA GLN A 177 22.14 -35.29 30.41
C GLN A 177 21.15 -34.20 30.01
N THR A 178 21.69 -33.11 29.48
CA THR A 178 20.93 -32.03 28.85
C THR A 178 20.50 -32.48 27.46
N VAL A 179 19.20 -32.58 27.21
CA VAL A 179 18.67 -32.98 25.91
C VAL A 179 18.47 -31.73 25.06
N LYS A 180 19.10 -31.69 23.88
CA LYS A 180 18.93 -30.55 22.99
C LYS A 180 17.56 -30.61 22.33
N THR A 181 16.83 -29.49 22.36
CA THR A 181 15.45 -29.38 21.87
C THR A 181 15.35 -28.32 20.78
N LEU A 182 14.69 -28.71 19.69
CA LEU A 182 14.44 -27.85 18.54
C LEU A 182 13.24 -26.92 18.81
N VAL A 183 13.13 -25.83 18.03
CA VAL A 183 12.05 -24.83 18.13
C VAL A 183 10.68 -25.48 17.90
N PHE A 184 10.61 -26.33 16.88
CA PHE A 184 9.43 -27.13 16.56
C PHE A 184 9.74 -28.62 16.72
N LYS A 185 8.76 -29.39 17.19
CA LYS A 185 8.82 -30.84 17.14
C LYS A 185 8.65 -31.26 15.68
N ALA A 186 9.68 -31.91 15.15
CA ALA A 186 9.76 -32.31 13.76
C ALA A 186 10.64 -33.54 13.65
N TRP A 187 10.29 -34.45 12.74
CA TRP A 187 11.05 -35.66 12.51
C TRP A 187 12.19 -35.40 11.52
N PHE A 188 13.40 -35.84 11.88
CA PHE A 188 14.59 -35.78 11.03
C PHE A 188 15.13 -37.19 10.79
N PRO A 189 15.71 -37.48 9.61
CA PRO A 189 16.26 -38.79 9.27
C PRO A 189 17.61 -39.10 9.96
N PHE A 190 18.06 -38.24 10.87
CA PHE A 190 19.32 -38.35 11.60
C PHE A 190 19.10 -38.03 13.08
N ASP A 191 20.00 -38.51 13.95
CA ASP A 191 19.91 -38.25 15.38
C ASP A 191 20.37 -36.83 15.70
N ILE A 192 19.43 -36.03 16.23
CA ILE A 192 19.63 -34.64 16.61
C ILE A 192 20.55 -34.52 17.85
N GLN A 193 20.67 -35.56 18.67
CA GLN A 193 21.54 -35.52 19.85
C GLN A 193 23.03 -35.70 19.49
N GLN A 194 23.34 -36.13 18.27
CA GLN A 194 24.71 -36.27 17.80
C GLN A 194 25.34 -34.89 17.47
N SER A 195 26.61 -34.72 17.80
CA SER A 195 27.36 -33.47 17.57
C SER A 195 27.39 -33.08 16.08
N GLY A 196 27.07 -31.82 15.77
CA GLY A 196 27.05 -31.26 14.42
C GLY A 196 25.67 -31.34 13.74
N TYR A 197 24.91 -32.42 13.97
CA TYR A 197 23.58 -32.59 13.37
C TYR A 197 22.51 -31.70 14.02
N PHE A 198 22.63 -31.47 15.33
CA PHE A 198 21.78 -30.51 16.03
C PHE A 198 21.88 -29.12 15.38
N GLU A 199 23.10 -28.65 15.14
CA GLU A 199 23.36 -27.30 14.66
C GLU A 199 22.81 -27.09 13.24
N ILE A 200 22.82 -28.14 12.41
CA ILE A 200 22.21 -28.13 11.07
C ILE A 200 20.67 -28.04 11.18
N ALA A 201 20.05 -28.90 11.99
CA ALA A 201 18.60 -28.89 12.19
C ALA A 201 18.10 -27.58 12.82
N PHE A 202 18.90 -27.03 13.75
CA PHE A 202 18.62 -25.76 14.40
C PHE A 202 18.69 -24.59 13.41
N CYS A 203 19.72 -24.54 12.54
CA CYS A 203 19.80 -23.54 11.47
C CYS A 203 18.61 -23.63 10.51
N PHE A 204 18.22 -24.85 10.12
CA PHE A 204 17.04 -25.08 9.28
C PHE A 204 15.76 -24.53 9.94
N GLN A 205 15.54 -24.82 11.22
CA GLN A 205 14.38 -24.34 11.94
C GLN A 205 14.40 -22.84 12.23
N ILE A 206 15.56 -22.21 12.41
CA ILE A 206 15.67 -20.75 12.50
C ILE A 206 15.10 -20.11 11.23
N ILE A 207 15.47 -20.65 10.06
CA ILE A 207 15.01 -20.15 8.77
C ILE A 207 13.49 -20.32 8.66
N THR A 208 12.95 -21.50 8.97
CA THR A 208 11.51 -21.76 8.83
C THR A 208 10.68 -21.00 9.87
N CYS A 209 11.14 -20.93 11.11
CA CYS A 209 10.52 -20.17 12.20
C CYS A 209 10.51 -18.66 11.94
N THR A 210 11.49 -18.14 11.19
CA THR A 210 11.53 -16.72 10.83
C THR A 210 10.72 -16.45 9.58
N MET A 211 10.96 -17.21 8.51
CA MET A 211 10.36 -16.97 7.20
C MET A 211 8.88 -17.37 7.15
N GLY A 212 8.50 -18.47 7.80
CA GLY A 212 7.13 -18.99 7.76
C GLY A 212 6.09 -18.01 8.30
N PRO A 213 6.22 -17.54 9.55
CA PRO A 213 5.34 -16.52 10.10
C PRO A 213 5.40 -15.21 9.31
N ALA A 214 6.59 -14.78 8.86
CA ALA A 214 6.73 -13.56 8.06
C ALA A 214 6.00 -13.66 6.70
N ILE A 215 6.07 -14.81 6.02
CA ILE A 215 5.32 -15.12 4.79
C ILE A 215 3.82 -15.06 5.05
N ASN A 216 3.34 -15.76 6.09
CA ASN A 216 1.91 -15.77 6.40
C ASN A 216 1.38 -14.35 6.71
N VAL A 217 2.07 -13.62 7.59
CA VAL A 217 1.67 -12.27 7.99
C VAL A 217 1.82 -11.28 6.83
N GLY A 218 2.85 -11.42 5.99
CA GLY A 218 3.03 -10.59 4.79
C GLY A 218 1.87 -10.72 3.80
N MET A 219 1.39 -11.94 3.56
CA MET A 219 0.23 -12.18 2.69
C MET A 219 -1.07 -11.64 3.29
N ASP A 220 -1.31 -11.91 4.57
CA ASP A 220 -2.54 -11.48 5.26
C ASP A 220 -2.63 -9.95 5.36
N THR A 221 -1.52 -9.27 5.70
CA THR A 221 -1.46 -7.80 5.77
C THR A 221 -1.61 -7.14 4.41
N LEU A 222 -1.07 -7.74 3.34
CA LEU A 222 -1.30 -7.25 1.98
C LEU A 222 -2.79 -7.28 1.65
N LEU A 223 -3.45 -8.44 1.84
CA LEU A 223 -4.87 -8.60 1.54
C LEU A 223 -5.72 -7.60 2.32
N VAL A 224 -5.49 -7.46 3.63
CA VAL A 224 -6.20 -6.49 4.46
C VAL A 224 -5.98 -5.06 3.97
N SER A 225 -4.76 -4.72 3.55
CA SER A 225 -4.44 -3.37 3.07
C SER A 225 -5.09 -3.06 1.72
N VAL A 226 -5.16 -4.03 0.80
CA VAL A 226 -5.92 -3.93 -0.45
C VAL A 226 -7.39 -3.66 -0.14
N ILE A 227 -8.00 -4.43 0.77
CA ILE A 227 -9.41 -4.27 1.15
C ILE A 227 -9.66 -2.88 1.76
N ILE A 228 -8.79 -2.42 2.66
CA ILE A 228 -8.94 -1.10 3.31
C ILE A 228 -8.85 0.01 2.28
N ASN A 229 -7.93 -0.07 1.32
CA ASN A 229 -7.79 0.95 0.28
C ASN A 229 -8.93 0.92 -0.72
N CYS A 230 -9.41 -0.26 -1.13
CA CYS A 230 -10.64 -0.38 -1.92
C CYS A 230 -11.84 0.24 -1.18
N CYS A 231 -11.99 0.01 0.12
CA CYS A 231 -13.00 0.68 0.94
C CYS A 231 -12.78 2.19 1.04
N GLY A 232 -11.53 2.67 0.96
CA GLY A 232 -11.17 4.08 0.87
C GLY A 232 -11.74 4.70 -0.41
N GLU A 233 -11.54 4.07 -1.55
CA GLU A 233 -12.09 4.49 -2.85
C GLU A 233 -13.63 4.53 -2.83
N PHE A 234 -14.30 3.54 -2.24
CA PHE A 234 -15.76 3.60 -2.06
C PHE A 234 -16.22 4.75 -1.16
N ARG A 235 -15.41 5.18 -0.18
CA ARG A 235 -15.70 6.35 0.65
C ARG A 235 -15.51 7.65 -0.11
N VAL A 236 -14.49 7.72 -0.97
CA VAL A 236 -14.28 8.81 -1.92
C VAL A 236 -15.52 8.94 -2.80
N LEU A 237 -15.95 7.87 -3.47
CA LEU A 237 -17.18 7.84 -4.27
C LEU A 237 -18.41 8.32 -3.48
N LYS A 238 -18.61 7.81 -2.26
CA LYS A 238 -19.71 8.21 -1.39
C LYS A 238 -19.67 9.70 -1.05
N TYR A 239 -18.48 10.24 -0.79
CA TYR A 239 -18.31 11.66 -0.52
C TYR A 239 -18.67 12.47 -1.76
N SER A 240 -18.13 12.11 -2.92
CA SER A 240 -18.39 12.77 -4.20
C SER A 240 -19.87 12.78 -4.59
N LEU A 241 -20.59 11.69 -4.33
CA LEU A 241 -22.05 11.60 -4.55
C LEU A 241 -22.84 12.51 -3.61
N ARG A 242 -22.39 12.67 -2.36
CA ARG A 242 -23.06 13.55 -1.38
C ARG A 242 -22.82 15.03 -1.67
N THR A 243 -21.68 15.36 -2.25
CA THR A 243 -21.27 16.74 -2.55
C THR A 243 -21.49 17.12 -4.02
N ILE A 244 -22.30 16.37 -4.78
CA ILE A 244 -22.57 16.65 -6.21
C ILE A 244 -22.97 18.11 -6.44
N ARG A 245 -23.92 18.63 -5.63
CA ARG A 245 -24.41 20.00 -5.80
C ARG A 245 -23.32 21.03 -5.52
N GLU A 246 -22.57 20.86 -4.42
CA GLU A 246 -21.45 21.74 -4.05
C GLU A 246 -20.37 21.74 -5.14
N ARG A 247 -20.04 20.56 -5.68
CA ARG A 247 -19.09 20.42 -6.79
C ARG A 247 -19.61 21.08 -8.07
N ALA A 248 -20.90 20.98 -8.35
CA ALA A 248 -21.52 21.64 -9.50
C ALA A 248 -21.44 23.18 -9.36
N GLU A 249 -21.70 23.73 -8.17
CA GLU A 249 -21.57 25.16 -7.86
C GLU A 249 -20.11 25.63 -8.03
N GLU A 250 -19.13 24.86 -7.52
CA GLU A 250 -17.69 25.16 -7.70
C GLU A 250 -17.28 25.17 -9.18
N LEU A 251 -17.79 24.24 -9.99
CA LEU A 251 -17.54 24.19 -11.43
C LEU A 251 -18.08 25.44 -12.13
N LEU A 252 -19.31 25.85 -11.82
CA LEU A 252 -19.91 27.07 -12.38
C LEU A 252 -19.14 28.33 -11.97
N ALA A 253 -18.74 28.41 -10.70
CA ALA A 253 -17.94 29.53 -10.21
C ALA A 253 -16.59 29.62 -10.96
N SER A 254 -15.92 28.48 -11.18
CA SER A 254 -14.63 28.42 -11.88
C SER A 254 -14.73 28.80 -13.37
N GLU A 255 -15.81 28.40 -14.04
CA GLU A 255 -16.04 28.72 -15.45
C GLU A 255 -16.35 30.21 -15.61
N LYS A 256 -17.11 30.78 -14.68
CA LYS A 256 -17.41 32.21 -14.66
C LYS A 256 -16.14 33.04 -14.44
N SER A 257 -15.32 32.68 -13.45
CA SER A 257 -14.05 33.40 -13.20
C SER A 257 -13.10 33.34 -14.40
N PHE A 258 -13.01 32.19 -15.06
CA PHE A 258 -12.18 32.04 -16.26
C PHE A 258 -12.71 32.91 -17.42
N ARG A 259 -14.03 33.00 -17.57
CA ARG A 259 -14.66 33.80 -18.62
C ARG A 259 -14.48 35.30 -18.39
N GLU A 260 -14.56 35.75 -17.13
CA GLU A 260 -14.27 37.13 -16.72
C GLU A 260 -12.80 37.49 -16.95
N GLU A 261 -11.87 36.60 -16.62
CA GLU A 261 -10.44 36.80 -16.87
C GLU A 261 -10.15 36.95 -18.38
N ASN A 262 -10.71 36.07 -19.23
CA ASN A 262 -10.53 36.16 -20.68
C ASN A 262 -11.16 37.41 -21.31
N LEU A 263 -12.30 37.88 -20.78
CA LEU A 263 -12.88 39.15 -21.21
C LEU A 263 -11.95 40.31 -20.90
N SER A 264 -11.41 40.36 -19.67
CA SER A 264 -10.48 41.42 -19.25
C SER A 264 -9.19 41.45 -20.08
N VAL A 265 -8.67 40.28 -20.45
CA VAL A 265 -7.50 40.16 -21.33
C VAL A 265 -7.83 40.64 -22.74
N SER A 266 -9.01 40.30 -23.26
CA SER A 266 -9.45 40.73 -24.59
C SER A 266 -9.62 42.25 -24.67
N GLU A 267 -10.22 42.87 -23.64
CA GLU A 267 -10.37 44.32 -23.52
C GLU A 267 -9.01 45.04 -23.40
N MET A 268 -8.05 44.45 -22.69
CA MET A 268 -6.66 44.95 -22.62
C MET A 268 -5.92 44.87 -23.97
N ILE A 269 -6.20 43.86 -24.80
CA ILE A 269 -5.61 43.74 -26.14
C ILE A 269 -6.21 44.78 -27.07
N GLN A 270 -7.53 44.94 -27.06
CA GLN A 270 -8.25 45.86 -27.94
C GLN A 270 -7.93 47.33 -27.62
N SER A 271 -7.77 47.68 -26.35
CA SER A 271 -7.31 49.02 -25.95
C SER A 271 -5.87 49.33 -26.40
N LYS A 272 -4.95 48.35 -26.35
CA LYS A 272 -3.59 48.52 -26.89
C LYS A 272 -3.58 48.68 -28.41
N GLU A 273 -4.47 47.99 -29.11
CA GLU A 273 -4.59 48.07 -30.57
C GLU A 273 -5.19 49.42 -31.02
N ASN A 274 -6.19 49.93 -30.28
CA ASN A 274 -6.76 51.26 -30.52
C ASN A 274 -5.74 52.39 -30.26
N VAL A 275 -4.96 52.31 -29.17
CA VAL A 275 -3.87 53.29 -28.90
C VAL A 275 -2.79 53.25 -30.00
N ARG A 276 -2.47 52.07 -30.53
CA ARG A 276 -1.52 51.93 -31.65
C ARG A 276 -2.05 52.52 -32.95
N THR A 277 -3.36 52.49 -33.15
CA THR A 277 -4.03 53.03 -34.35
C THR A 277 -4.17 54.56 -34.26
N GLU A 278 -4.41 55.10 -33.06
CA GLU A 278 -4.39 56.55 -32.82
C GLU A 278 -2.97 57.15 -32.95
N GLN A 279 -1.93 56.44 -32.53
CA GLN A 279 -0.54 56.86 -32.74
C GLN A 279 -0.08 56.78 -34.21
N ALA A 280 -0.76 55.99 -35.06
CA ALA A 280 -0.51 55.98 -36.50
C ALA A 280 -1.27 57.10 -37.26
N GLY A 281 -2.31 57.69 -36.64
CA GLY A 281 -3.14 58.75 -37.22
C GLY A 281 -2.73 60.18 -36.83
N VAL A 282 -1.90 60.37 -35.80
CA VAL A 282 -1.43 61.69 -35.36
C VAL A 282 0.08 61.76 -35.46
N LEU A 283 0.56 62.02 -36.67
CA LEU A 283 1.93 62.46 -36.90
C LEU A 283 1.92 63.99 -37.09
N THR A 284 1.83 64.73 -35.98
CA THR A 284 2.43 66.07 -35.83
C THR A 284 2.32 66.59 -34.39
N VAL A 285 3.50 66.77 -33.78
CA VAL A 285 3.90 67.85 -32.84
C VAL A 285 3.44 67.76 -31.36
N ASP A 286 4.30 67.10 -30.57
CA ASP A 286 5.15 67.63 -29.48
C ASP A 286 4.61 68.18 -28.14
N ILE A 287 5.40 67.90 -27.09
CA ILE A 287 5.52 68.49 -25.73
C ILE A 287 4.72 67.85 -24.55
N GLY A 288 5.46 67.10 -23.71
CA GLY A 288 5.71 67.48 -22.31
C GLY A 288 4.79 67.01 -21.15
N CYS A 289 5.38 66.16 -20.30
CA CYS A 289 5.29 66.09 -18.82
C CYS A 289 3.99 65.68 -18.07
N ASN A 290 4.22 64.65 -17.23
CA ASN A 290 3.79 64.40 -15.85
C ASN A 290 2.33 64.15 -15.46
N GLU A 291 2.18 62.92 -14.95
CA GLU A 291 1.40 62.49 -13.77
C GLU A 291 -0.12 62.66 -13.77
N ILE A 292 -0.71 61.93 -12.81
CA ILE A 292 -2.09 61.96 -12.33
C ILE A 292 -3.09 61.10 -13.13
N PHE A 293 -3.33 59.86 -12.68
CA PHE A 293 -4.44 59.58 -11.77
C PHE A 293 -4.46 58.08 -11.42
N SER A 294 -3.97 57.79 -10.23
CA SER A 294 -4.46 56.71 -9.38
C SER A 294 -5.98 56.71 -9.31
N ASN A 295 -6.65 55.69 -9.85
CA ASN A 295 -7.94 55.20 -9.33
C ASN A 295 -8.37 53.92 -10.05
N SER A 296 -8.04 52.77 -9.45
CA SER A 296 -8.95 51.62 -9.41
C SER A 296 -8.51 50.64 -8.31
N GLN A 297 -8.40 51.15 -7.08
CA GLN A 297 -8.57 50.33 -5.88
C GLN A 297 -10.01 50.54 -5.43
N ASN A 298 -10.94 49.75 -5.94
CA ASN A 298 -12.20 49.43 -5.25
C ASN A 298 -12.96 48.36 -6.04
N ASN A 299 -12.80 47.10 -5.63
CA ASN A 299 -13.88 46.12 -5.56
C ASN A 299 -13.41 44.92 -4.73
N LYS A 300 -13.23 45.16 -3.43
CA LYS A 300 -13.29 44.12 -2.41
C LYS A 300 -14.66 44.22 -1.75
N ASN A 301 -15.66 43.63 -2.40
CA ASN A 301 -16.93 43.23 -1.81
C ASN A 301 -17.57 42.21 -2.77
N LEU A 302 -17.28 40.93 -2.58
CA LEU A 302 -18.04 39.86 -3.23
C LEU A 302 -18.42 38.82 -2.17
N GLY A 303 -19.24 39.27 -1.22
CA GLY A 303 -20.15 38.41 -0.46
C GLY A 303 -21.53 38.44 -1.13
N GLN A 304 -21.57 38.25 -2.45
CA GLN A 304 -22.81 38.20 -3.22
C GLN A 304 -23.15 36.73 -3.39
N GLU A 305 -24.22 36.25 -2.75
CA GLU A 305 -24.77 34.92 -3.00
C GLU A 305 -25.02 34.79 -4.51
N VAL A 306 -24.20 33.97 -5.16
CA VAL A 306 -24.23 33.79 -6.60
C VAL A 306 -25.43 32.90 -6.90
N HIS A 307 -26.54 33.50 -7.30
CA HIS A 307 -27.71 32.76 -7.74
C HIS A 307 -27.46 32.23 -9.16
N PHE A 308 -26.97 31.00 -9.27
CA PHE A 308 -26.84 30.31 -10.55
C PHE A 308 -28.21 29.93 -11.10
N SER A 309 -28.35 29.85 -12.44
CA SER A 309 -29.56 29.29 -13.06
C SER A 309 -29.70 27.82 -12.66
N GLN A 310 -30.92 27.41 -12.30
CA GLN A 310 -31.20 26.02 -11.90
C GLN A 310 -30.84 25.03 -13.02
N GLU A 311 -31.06 25.41 -14.28
CA GLU A 311 -30.70 24.59 -15.45
C GLU A 311 -29.19 24.38 -15.60
N ASP A 312 -28.38 25.41 -15.34
CA ASP A 312 -26.92 25.32 -15.39
C ASP A 312 -26.39 24.43 -14.25
N LEU A 313 -27.01 24.53 -13.07
CA LEU A 313 -26.67 23.72 -11.90
C LEU A 313 -27.00 22.24 -12.13
N ASP A 314 -28.16 21.95 -12.72
CA ASP A 314 -28.60 20.59 -13.04
C ASP A 314 -27.68 19.98 -14.11
N LEU A 315 -27.28 20.75 -15.13
CA LEU A 315 -26.32 20.31 -16.15
C LEU A 315 -24.97 19.92 -15.53
N LYS A 316 -24.38 20.77 -14.69
CA LYS A 316 -23.10 20.46 -14.03
C LYS A 316 -23.22 19.31 -13.03
N SER A 317 -24.34 19.20 -12.32
CA SER A 317 -24.62 18.08 -11.43
C SER A 317 -24.64 16.74 -12.18
N ASN A 318 -25.23 16.71 -13.38
CA ASN A 318 -25.22 15.53 -14.25
C ASN A 318 -23.79 15.15 -14.68
N ILE A 319 -22.93 16.12 -15.00
CA ILE A 319 -21.52 15.86 -15.32
C ILE A 319 -20.81 15.22 -14.11
N CYS A 320 -20.97 15.78 -12.91
CA CYS A 320 -20.40 15.22 -11.68
C CYS A 320 -20.92 13.80 -11.38
N LEU A 321 -22.19 13.52 -11.69
CA LEU A 321 -22.77 12.19 -11.53
C LEU A 321 -22.14 11.18 -12.50
N VAL A 322 -21.93 11.57 -13.76
CA VAL A 322 -21.25 10.72 -14.76
C VAL A 322 -19.83 10.39 -14.32
N GLU A 323 -19.07 11.35 -13.80
CA GLU A 323 -17.74 11.10 -13.21
C GLU A 323 -17.80 10.06 -12.08
N CYS A 324 -18.79 10.16 -11.19
CA CYS A 324 -18.97 9.19 -10.10
C CYS A 324 -19.30 7.78 -10.63
N ILE A 325 -20.11 7.68 -11.69
CA ILE A 325 -20.43 6.39 -12.34
C ILE A 325 -19.18 5.79 -12.97
N GLN A 326 -18.38 6.58 -13.68
CA GLN A 326 -17.12 6.13 -14.28
C GLN A 326 -16.14 5.62 -13.23
N HIS A 327 -15.98 6.35 -12.13
CA HIS A 327 -15.14 5.92 -11.01
C HIS A 327 -15.64 4.62 -10.38
N HIS A 328 -16.95 4.47 -10.20
CA HIS A 328 -17.53 3.23 -9.70
C HIS A 328 -17.22 2.03 -10.61
N GLN A 329 -17.32 2.21 -11.93
CA GLN A 329 -16.98 1.17 -12.91
C GLN A 329 -15.50 0.78 -12.80
N LEU A 330 -14.60 1.76 -12.70
CA LEU A 330 -13.16 1.51 -12.56
C LEU A 330 -12.77 0.81 -11.24
N ILE A 331 -13.56 0.94 -10.17
CA ILE A 331 -13.32 0.19 -8.93
C ILE A 331 -13.69 -1.30 -9.10
N LEU A 332 -14.63 -1.61 -10.00
CA LEU A 332 -15.18 -2.96 -10.17
C LEU A 332 -14.44 -3.80 -11.24
N GLU A 333 -13.75 -3.16 -12.17
CA GLU A 333 -12.92 -3.80 -13.22
C GLU A 333 -11.60 -4.36 -12.68
#